data_AF-A0A661CLM3-F1
#
_entry.id   AF-A0A661CLM3-F1
#
_cell.length_a   1.000
_cell.length_b   1.000
_cell.length_c   1.000
_cell.angle_alpha   90.00
_cell.angle_beta   90.00
_cell.angle_gamma   90.00
#
_symmetry.space_group_name_H-M   'P 1'
#
loop_
_entity.id
_entity.type
_entity.pdbx_description
1 polymer ?
#
loop_
_entity_poly.entity_id
_entity_poly.type
_entity_poly.pdbx_seq_one_letter_code
_entity_poly.pdbx_strand_id
1 'polypeptide(L)'
;MTTDAVLNNGKGYYDITWNNSGDIDTDETLDTAILMSLFEEARATSSEIPASEQRRGWIGNETTPSFEQGSKAWEFEQERITGSILAELGVVINNSLSKLVEEGIAVSVSVLTPYLRNGTVIVPIDIGRDGSQVERKYYPLWDNTGKINATTTISPPPAEEGSILFDSLGSALIDDAGEYITTT
;
A
#
# COMPACT_ATOMS: atom_id res chain seq x y z
N MET A 1 -18.93 19.87 11.79
CA MET A 1 -18.47 19.30 10.52
C MET A 1 -16.99 19.02 10.67
N THR A 2 -16.57 17.77 10.48
CA THR A 2 -15.16 17.38 10.48
C THR A 2 -14.61 17.64 9.09
N THR A 3 -13.62 18.51 9.02
CA THR A 3 -13.01 18.99 7.77
C THR A 3 -11.63 18.36 7.65
N ASP A 4 -11.34 17.75 6.50
CA ASP A 4 -10.12 17.01 6.22
C ASP A 4 -9.19 17.80 5.29
N ALA A 5 -7.89 17.52 5.33
CA ALA A 5 -6.91 18.11 4.43
C ALA A 5 -6.89 17.41 3.07
N VAL A 6 -6.80 18.17 1.99
CA VAL A 6 -6.73 17.61 0.62
C VAL A 6 -5.31 17.15 0.32
N LEU A 7 -5.17 15.85 0.05
CA LEU A 7 -3.90 15.25 -0.35
C LEU A 7 -3.70 15.27 -1.88
N ASN A 8 -2.57 15.82 -2.33
CA ASN A 8 -2.13 15.80 -3.72
C ASN A 8 -1.19 14.62 -3.97
N ASN A 9 -1.48 13.81 -4.99
CA ASN A 9 -0.63 12.69 -5.42
C ASN A 9 -0.12 12.85 -6.87
N GLY A 10 -0.23 14.04 -7.47
CA GLY A 10 0.16 14.29 -8.86
C GLY A 10 1.65 14.10 -9.15
N LYS A 11 2.49 14.06 -8.10
CA LYS A 11 3.96 13.89 -8.20
C LYS A 11 4.43 12.47 -7.86
N GLY A 12 3.52 11.53 -7.62
CA GLY A 12 3.84 10.15 -7.20
C GLY A 12 4.16 10.00 -5.71
N TYR A 13 3.91 11.04 -4.91
CA TYR A 13 3.93 11.01 -3.45
C TYR A 13 2.80 11.89 -2.93
N TYR A 14 2.33 11.60 -1.72
CA TYR A 14 1.31 12.39 -1.04
C TYR A 14 1.92 13.69 -0.50
N ASP A 15 1.29 14.82 -0.82
CA ASP A 15 1.62 16.17 -0.37
C ASP A 15 0.33 16.91 0.05
N ILE A 16 0.43 17.93 0.88
CA ILE A 16 -0.74 18.74 1.29
C ILE A 16 -1.01 19.80 0.23
N THR A 17 -2.28 19.95 -0.15
CA THR A 17 -2.71 20.96 -1.11
C THR A 17 -2.90 22.31 -0.42
N TRP A 18 -2.49 23.38 -1.11
CA TRP A 18 -2.69 24.76 -0.66
C TRP A 18 -3.81 25.41 -1.44
N ASN A 19 -4.66 26.16 -0.74
CA ASN A 19 -5.68 26.98 -1.38
C ASN A 19 -5.09 28.28 -1.95
N ASN A 20 -5.90 29.01 -2.71
CA ASN A 20 -5.47 30.24 -3.39
C ASN A 20 -5.12 31.39 -2.43
N SER A 21 -5.45 31.26 -1.15
CA SER A 21 -5.12 32.21 -0.08
C SER A 21 -3.85 31.82 0.70
N GLY A 22 -3.22 30.68 0.38
CA GLY A 22 -2.02 30.18 1.04
C GLY A 22 -2.29 29.42 2.35
N ASP A 23 -3.53 28.98 2.58
CA ASP A 23 -3.91 28.09 3.68
C ASP A 23 -4.06 26.64 3.17
N ILE A 24 -4.17 25.66 4.06
CA ILE A 24 -4.39 24.25 3.70
C ILE A 24 -5.75 24.13 3.02
N ASP A 25 -5.78 23.46 1.86
CA ASP A 25 -7.03 23.14 1.18
C ASP A 25 -7.73 21.99 1.90
N THR A 26 -9.05 22.09 1.97
CA THR A 26 -9.84 21.20 2.83
C THR A 26 -11.09 20.67 2.14
N ASP A 27 -11.43 19.42 2.44
CA ASP A 27 -12.59 18.71 1.89
C ASP A 27 -13.27 17.84 2.98
N GLU A 28 -14.41 17.27 2.66
CA GLU A 28 -15.23 16.42 3.52
C GLU A 28 -15.02 14.92 3.24
N THR A 29 -13.96 14.55 2.53
CA THR A 29 -13.71 13.21 1.99
C THR A 29 -13.13 12.22 3.01
N LEU A 30 -12.62 12.66 4.16
CA LEU A 30 -11.99 11.81 5.20
C LEU A 30 -10.79 10.98 4.73
N ASP A 31 -10.18 11.30 3.58
CA ASP A 31 -9.06 10.55 3.02
C ASP A 31 -7.87 10.50 3.98
N THR A 32 -7.51 11.61 4.61
CA THR A 32 -6.41 11.64 5.59
C THR A 32 -6.80 10.84 6.82
N ALA A 33 -8.02 11.00 7.33
CA ALA A 33 -8.49 10.26 8.50
C ALA A 33 -8.44 8.74 8.26
N ILE A 34 -8.87 8.29 7.07
CA ILE A 34 -8.81 6.89 6.68
C ILE A 34 -7.37 6.40 6.59
N LEU A 35 -6.48 7.12 5.90
CA LEU A 35 -5.07 6.73 5.78
C LEU A 35 -4.39 6.66 7.15
N MET A 36 -4.65 7.63 8.02
CA MET A 36 -4.13 7.67 9.39
C MET A 36 -4.65 6.47 10.18
N SER A 37 -5.96 6.18 10.13
CA SER A 37 -6.50 4.99 10.78
C SER A 37 -5.90 3.70 10.23
N LEU A 38 -5.64 3.58 8.92
CA LEU A 38 -5.06 2.35 8.36
C LEU A 38 -3.60 2.14 8.79
N PHE A 39 -2.83 3.22 8.91
CA PHE A 39 -1.39 3.17 9.10
C PHE A 39 -0.89 3.53 10.50
N GLU A 40 -1.73 4.04 11.38
CA GLU A 40 -1.31 4.41 12.74
C GLU A 40 -2.05 3.65 13.83
N GLU A 41 -2.96 2.75 13.48
CA GLU A 41 -3.82 2.11 14.45
C GLU A 41 -3.20 0.99 15.30
N ALA A 42 -3.29 -0.25 14.84
CA ALA A 42 -3.02 -1.38 15.69
C ALA A 42 -1.54 -1.72 15.62
N ARG A 43 -0.89 -1.83 16.78
CA ARG A 43 0.43 -2.43 16.89
C ARG A 43 0.32 -3.96 16.75
N ALA A 44 1.36 -4.61 16.22
CA ALA A 44 1.41 -6.08 16.24
C ALA A 44 1.37 -6.59 17.69
N THR A 45 0.69 -7.71 17.92
CA THR A 45 0.53 -8.27 19.27
C THR A 45 1.79 -9.01 19.71
N SER A 46 1.91 -9.29 21.02
CA SER A 46 3.03 -10.07 21.57
C SER A 46 3.08 -11.51 21.09
N SER A 47 1.94 -12.07 20.68
CA SER A 47 1.86 -13.39 20.04
C SER A 47 2.38 -13.40 18.61
N GLU A 48 2.23 -12.29 17.89
CA GLU A 48 2.69 -12.15 16.51
C GLU A 48 4.19 -11.84 16.48
N ILE A 49 4.60 -10.84 17.26
CA ILE A 49 5.99 -10.41 17.35
C ILE A 49 6.37 -10.32 18.84
N PRO A 50 7.20 -11.25 19.36
CA PRO A 50 7.58 -11.25 20.77
C PRO A 50 8.37 -10.00 21.19
N ALA A 51 9.28 -9.54 20.34
CA ALA A 51 10.11 -8.36 20.58
C ALA A 51 9.30 -7.07 20.41
N SER A 52 9.15 -6.28 21.47
CA SER A 52 8.25 -5.13 21.47
C SER A 52 8.69 -4.07 20.45
N GLU A 53 9.98 -3.78 20.41
CA GLU A 53 10.63 -2.85 19.49
C GLU A 53 10.44 -3.19 18.01
N GLN A 54 10.07 -4.44 17.69
CA GLN A 54 9.83 -4.90 16.33
C GLN A 54 8.35 -4.84 15.91
N ARG A 55 7.41 -4.59 16.83
CA ARG A 55 5.96 -4.63 16.57
C ARG A 55 5.39 -3.48 15.73
N ARG A 56 6.26 -2.65 15.10
CA ARG A 56 5.95 -1.46 14.29
C ARG A 56 4.89 -0.54 14.93
N GLY A 57 5.32 0.52 15.62
CA GLY A 57 4.40 1.52 16.17
C GLY A 57 5.07 2.67 16.90
N TRP A 58 4.31 3.42 17.67
CA TRP A 58 4.81 4.57 18.42
C TRP A 58 5.64 4.11 19.62
N ILE A 59 6.84 4.70 19.78
CA ILE A 59 7.75 4.38 20.89
C ILE A 59 7.12 4.62 22.27
N GLY A 60 6.14 5.53 22.36
CA GLY A 60 5.44 5.87 23.60
C GLY A 60 4.49 4.78 24.12
N ASN A 61 4.19 3.74 23.35
CA ASN A 61 3.30 2.65 23.80
C ASN A 61 3.90 1.86 24.97
N GLU A 62 5.23 1.72 25.03
CA GLU A 62 5.91 1.05 26.16
C GLU A 62 5.65 1.75 27.50
N THR A 63 5.43 3.07 27.44
CA THR A 63 5.17 3.90 28.62
C THR A 63 3.68 4.23 28.80
N THR A 64 2.81 3.81 27.87
CA THR A 64 1.38 4.16 27.84
C THR A 64 0.51 2.92 27.61
N PRO A 65 0.33 2.05 28.62
CA PRO A 65 -0.30 0.73 28.46
C PRO A 65 -1.79 0.75 28.09
N SER A 66 -2.44 1.92 28.08
CA SER A 66 -3.82 2.11 27.67
C SER A 66 -3.98 2.71 26.26
N PHE A 67 -2.87 2.96 25.57
CA PHE A 67 -2.86 3.57 24.25
C PHE A 67 -1.90 2.80 23.35
N GLU A 68 -2.46 2.16 22.33
CA GLU A 68 -1.69 1.48 21.31
C GLU A 68 -1.88 2.21 19.98
N GLN A 69 -0.77 2.66 19.43
CA GLN A 69 -0.65 3.24 18.10
C GLN A 69 0.43 2.46 17.32
N GLY A 70 0.09 1.94 16.15
CA GLY A 70 1.00 1.16 15.34
C GLY A 70 0.45 0.74 13.99
N SER A 71 1.29 0.06 13.20
CA SER A 71 0.99 -0.19 11.79
C SER A 71 0.96 -1.67 11.47
N LYS A 72 0.02 -2.41 12.07
CA LYS A 72 -0.14 -3.85 11.85
C LYS A 72 -0.42 -4.20 10.40
N ALA A 73 -1.06 -3.30 9.65
CA ALA A 73 -1.20 -3.46 8.21
C ALA A 73 0.16 -3.69 7.53
N TRP A 74 1.24 -3.06 8.01
CA TRP A 74 2.57 -3.15 7.39
C TRP A 74 3.26 -4.52 7.49
N GLU A 75 2.81 -5.38 8.39
CA GLU A 75 3.35 -6.75 8.48
C GLU A 75 2.95 -7.58 7.25
N PHE A 76 1.78 -7.28 6.68
CA PHE A 76 1.24 -8.01 5.53
C PHE A 76 1.97 -7.72 4.20
N GLU A 77 2.92 -6.77 4.13
CA GLU A 77 3.74 -6.49 2.92
C GLU A 77 4.64 -7.68 2.62
N GLN A 78 5.21 -8.18 3.72
CA GLN A 78 6.31 -9.12 3.69
C GLN A 78 5.77 -10.55 3.60
N GLU A 79 4.48 -10.72 3.84
CA GLU A 79 3.81 -12.00 3.74
C GLU A 79 3.45 -12.36 2.31
N ARG A 80 3.41 -13.67 2.06
CA ARG A 80 2.92 -14.17 0.79
C ARG A 80 1.40 -13.96 0.71
N ILE A 81 0.96 -13.22 -0.29
CA ILE A 81 -0.46 -12.99 -0.54
C ILE A 81 -1.18 -14.32 -0.79
N THR A 82 -2.04 -14.70 0.15
CA THR A 82 -2.95 -15.85 0.08
C THR A 82 -4.35 -15.43 0.48
N GLY A 83 -5.36 -16.24 0.18
CA GLY A 83 -6.75 -15.93 0.54
C GLY A 83 -6.97 -15.76 2.05
N SER A 84 -6.27 -16.52 2.89
CA SER A 84 -6.34 -16.37 4.35
C SER A 84 -5.73 -15.06 4.81
N ILE A 85 -4.56 -14.68 4.25
CA ILE A 85 -3.91 -13.40 4.55
C ILE A 85 -4.78 -12.21 4.14
N LEU A 86 -5.44 -12.28 2.98
CA LEU A 86 -6.36 -11.23 2.55
C LEU A 86 -7.57 -11.11 3.51
N ALA A 87 -8.09 -12.23 4.00
CA ALA A 87 -9.17 -12.21 4.99
C ALA A 87 -8.72 -11.60 6.33
N GLU A 88 -7.53 -11.96 6.81
CA GLU A 88 -6.94 -11.40 8.03
C GLU A 88 -6.65 -9.90 7.90
N LEU A 89 -6.10 -9.46 6.77
CA LEU A 89 -5.92 -8.05 6.44
C LEU A 89 -7.25 -7.29 6.50
N GLY A 90 -8.34 -7.87 5.95
CA GLY A 90 -9.66 -7.27 6.02
C GLY A 90 -10.15 -7.05 7.46
N VAL A 91 -9.89 -8.00 8.35
CA VAL A 91 -10.20 -7.87 9.79
C VAL A 91 -9.38 -6.76 10.44
N VAL A 92 -8.08 -6.68 10.15
CA VAL A 92 -7.20 -5.63 10.69
C VAL A 92 -7.67 -4.25 10.24
N ILE A 93 -7.95 -4.07 8.95
CA ILE A 93 -8.46 -2.82 8.38
C ILE A 93 -9.81 -2.44 9.01
N ASN A 94 -10.72 -3.40 9.18
CA ASN A 94 -12.02 -3.13 9.80
C ASN A 94 -11.87 -2.65 11.24
N ASN A 95 -10.98 -3.27 12.03
CA ASN A 95 -10.71 -2.86 13.40
C ASN A 95 -10.11 -1.46 13.45
N SER A 96 -9.13 -1.17 12.58
CA SER A 96 -8.52 0.15 12.45
C SER A 96 -9.55 1.24 12.16
N LEU A 97 -10.44 1.02 11.19
CA LEU A 97 -11.43 2.01 10.79
C LEU A 97 -12.63 2.12 11.75
N SER A 98 -12.85 1.13 12.62
CA SER A 98 -13.94 1.18 13.61
C SER A 98 -13.78 2.36 14.58
N LYS A 99 -12.55 2.81 14.82
CA LYS A 99 -12.30 4.01 15.65
C LYS A 99 -12.84 5.30 15.08
N LEU A 100 -12.96 5.43 13.75
CA LEU A 100 -13.64 6.58 13.16
C LEU A 100 -15.11 6.68 13.64
N VAL A 101 -15.73 5.54 13.95
CA VAL A 101 -17.07 5.50 14.55
C VAL A 101 -17.01 5.81 16.05
N GLU A 102 -16.03 5.28 16.77
CA GLU A 102 -15.84 5.55 18.21
C GLU A 102 -15.59 7.04 18.50
N GLU A 103 -14.85 7.72 17.63
CA GLU A 103 -14.56 9.16 17.71
C GLU A 103 -15.71 10.04 17.17
N GLY A 104 -16.76 9.44 16.61
CA GLY A 104 -17.91 10.15 16.04
C GLY A 104 -17.63 10.86 14.72
N ILE A 105 -16.55 10.49 14.02
CA ILE A 105 -16.19 11.01 12.69
C ILE A 105 -17.07 10.36 11.61
N ALA A 106 -17.37 9.07 11.75
CA ALA A 106 -18.23 8.28 10.87
C ALA A 106 -19.42 7.68 11.65
N VAL A 107 -20.52 7.40 10.94
CA VAL A 107 -21.71 6.73 11.49
C VAL A 107 -21.58 5.20 11.39
N SER A 108 -20.98 4.72 10.31
CA SER A 108 -20.76 3.31 10.08
C SER A 108 -19.55 3.08 9.20
N VAL A 109 -18.87 1.96 9.40
CA VAL A 109 -17.79 1.48 8.52
C VAL A 109 -18.06 0.02 8.18
N SER A 110 -17.88 -0.34 6.92
CA SER A 110 -17.89 -1.72 6.45
C SER A 110 -16.74 -1.97 5.49
N VAL A 111 -15.88 -2.93 5.84
CA VAL A 111 -14.77 -3.36 5.00
C VAL A 111 -15.14 -4.67 4.31
N LEU A 112 -15.07 -4.70 2.98
CA LEU A 112 -15.22 -5.95 2.22
C LEU A 112 -13.89 -6.69 2.16
N THR A 113 -13.95 -8.00 1.90
CA THR A 113 -12.76 -8.83 1.79
C THR A 113 -11.79 -8.25 0.75
N PRO A 114 -10.54 -7.94 1.14
CA PRO A 114 -9.49 -7.54 0.21
C PRO A 114 -9.27 -8.56 -0.89
N TYR A 115 -8.90 -8.09 -2.09
CA TYR A 115 -8.58 -8.96 -3.21
C TYR A 115 -7.38 -8.44 -4.00
N LEU A 116 -6.69 -9.36 -4.66
CA LEU A 116 -5.55 -9.04 -5.50
C LEU A 116 -6.02 -8.75 -6.93
N ARG A 117 -5.58 -7.63 -7.51
CA ARG A 117 -5.81 -7.30 -8.91
C ARG A 117 -4.56 -6.67 -9.50
N ASN A 118 -4.03 -7.24 -10.58
CA ASN A 118 -2.82 -6.77 -11.27
C ASN A 118 -1.59 -6.60 -10.34
N GLY A 119 -1.44 -7.45 -9.33
CA GLY A 119 -0.34 -7.36 -8.36
C GLY A 119 -0.57 -6.37 -7.22
N THR A 120 -1.68 -5.63 -7.22
CA THR A 120 -2.03 -4.67 -6.17
C THR A 120 -3.17 -5.22 -5.30
N VAL A 121 -3.03 -5.09 -3.98
CA VAL A 121 -4.10 -5.42 -3.03
C VAL A 121 -5.10 -4.28 -3.01
N ILE A 122 -6.36 -4.59 -3.32
CA ILE A 122 -7.47 -3.65 -3.30
C ILE A 122 -8.36 -3.97 -2.11
N VAL A 123 -8.66 -2.93 -1.33
CA VAL A 123 -9.54 -3.01 -0.16
C VAL A 123 -10.75 -2.12 -0.40
N PRO A 124 -11.94 -2.69 -0.62
CA PRO A 124 -13.17 -1.91 -0.74
C PRO A 124 -13.68 -1.51 0.64
N ILE A 125 -13.92 -0.23 0.83
CA ILE A 125 -14.38 0.33 2.10
C ILE A 125 -15.63 1.16 1.85
N ASP A 126 -16.68 0.86 2.59
CA ASP A 126 -17.93 1.61 2.61
C ASP A 126 -18.02 2.38 3.95
N ILE A 127 -18.13 3.71 3.87
CA ILE A 127 -18.23 4.58 5.05
C ILE A 127 -19.54 5.35 4.99
N GLY A 128 -20.31 5.27 6.07
CA GLY A 128 -21.55 6.03 6.27
C GLY A 128 -21.29 7.25 7.14
N ARG A 129 -21.84 8.40 6.74
CA ARG A 129 -21.73 9.68 7.45
C ARG A 129 -23.11 10.29 7.66
N ASP A 130 -23.29 11.02 8.75
CA ASP A 130 -24.53 11.80 8.94
C ASP A 130 -24.55 12.94 7.91
N GLY A 131 -25.68 13.11 7.21
CA GLY A 131 -25.91 14.23 6.30
C GLY A 131 -25.31 14.15 4.89
N SER A 132 -24.58 13.09 4.50
CA SER A 132 -24.00 12.98 3.14
C SER A 132 -24.11 11.57 2.52
N GLN A 133 -23.98 11.48 1.19
CA GLN A 133 -24.09 10.24 0.41
C GLN A 133 -23.09 9.18 0.90
N VAL A 134 -23.50 7.91 0.88
CA VAL A 134 -22.59 6.78 1.11
C VAL A 134 -21.53 6.79 0.03
N GLU A 135 -20.30 7.12 0.41
CA GLU A 135 -19.17 7.19 -0.50
C GLU A 135 -18.42 5.85 -0.47
N ARG A 136 -18.32 5.20 -1.64
CA ARG A 136 -17.55 3.96 -1.79
C ARG A 136 -16.15 4.30 -2.28
N LYS A 137 -15.14 3.99 -1.47
CA LYS A 137 -13.75 4.29 -1.78
C LYS A 137 -12.91 3.03 -1.94
N TYR A 138 -11.85 3.17 -2.74
CA TYR A 138 -10.84 2.14 -2.95
C TYR A 138 -9.48 2.76 -2.71
N TYR A 139 -8.75 2.22 -1.74
CA TYR A 139 -7.39 2.66 -1.47
C TYR A 139 -6.43 1.61 -2.03
N PRO A 140 -5.59 1.96 -3.03
CA PRO A 140 -4.51 1.09 -3.46
C PRO A 140 -3.48 1.07 -2.35
N LEU A 141 -3.39 -0.09 -1.72
CA LEU A 141 -2.47 -0.29 -0.63
C LEU A 141 -1.05 -0.48 -1.22
N TRP A 142 -0.12 0.38 -0.76
CA TRP A 142 1.34 0.19 -0.82
C TRP A 142 1.95 0.40 -2.21
N ASP A 143 1.15 1.00 -3.08
CA ASP A 143 1.51 1.34 -4.44
C ASP A 143 2.66 2.36 -4.51
N ASN A 144 3.03 3.01 -3.39
CA ASN A 144 4.09 4.02 -3.30
C ASN A 144 5.17 3.66 -2.25
N THR A 145 5.15 2.45 -1.70
CA THR A 145 6.14 1.98 -0.73
C THR A 145 6.92 0.84 -1.38
N GLY A 146 8.24 1.00 -1.50
CA GLY A 146 9.13 -0.10 -1.89
C GLY A 146 8.92 -0.68 -3.30
N LYS A 147 8.25 0.03 -4.23
CA LYS A 147 8.20 -0.41 -5.63
C LYS A 147 9.63 -0.59 -6.15
N ILE A 148 10.03 -1.85 -6.30
CA ILE A 148 11.10 -2.18 -7.23
C ILE A 148 10.56 -1.82 -8.61
N ASN A 149 10.97 -0.66 -9.12
CA ASN A 149 10.89 -0.40 -10.54
C ASN A 149 11.77 -1.47 -11.17
N ALA A 150 11.18 -2.60 -11.57
CA ALA A 150 11.85 -3.63 -12.34
C ALA A 150 12.08 -3.11 -13.78
N THR A 151 12.74 -1.96 -13.87
CA THR A 151 13.53 -1.50 -15.00
C THR A 151 14.98 -1.50 -14.54
N THR A 152 15.43 -2.58 -13.90
CA THR A 152 16.83 -2.93 -14.01
C THR A 152 16.97 -3.43 -15.44
N THR A 153 17.37 -2.54 -16.35
CA THR A 153 18.15 -2.98 -17.50
C THR A 153 19.37 -3.65 -16.90
N ILE A 154 19.28 -4.96 -16.67
CA ILE A 154 20.45 -5.82 -16.64
C ILE A 154 21.10 -5.55 -18.00
N SER A 155 22.10 -4.68 -18.01
CA SER A 155 23.05 -4.68 -19.11
C SER A 155 23.53 -6.12 -19.15
N PRO A 156 23.29 -6.86 -20.24
CA PRO A 156 23.89 -8.17 -20.36
C PRO A 156 25.39 -8.00 -20.10
N PRO A 157 26.04 -8.96 -19.41
CA PRO A 157 27.49 -8.95 -19.30
C PRO A 157 28.07 -8.80 -20.72
N PRO A 158 29.21 -8.08 -20.88
CA PRO A 158 29.83 -7.95 -22.19
C PRO A 158 29.97 -9.34 -22.79
N ALA A 159 29.38 -9.53 -23.98
CA ALA A 159 29.37 -10.80 -24.66
C ALA A 159 30.83 -11.27 -24.84
N GLU A 160 31.16 -12.44 -24.28
CA GLU A 160 32.43 -13.10 -24.58
C GLU A 160 32.47 -13.43 -26.08
N GLU A 161 33.64 -13.28 -26.72
CA GLU A 161 33.85 -13.68 -28.12
C GLU A 161 33.34 -15.13 -28.32
N GLY A 162 32.45 -15.33 -29.30
CA GLY A 162 31.83 -16.63 -29.56
C GLY A 162 30.47 -16.89 -28.89
N SER A 163 29.85 -15.91 -28.24
CA SER A 163 28.48 -16.06 -27.71
C SER A 163 27.40 -16.02 -28.80
N ILE A 164 26.39 -16.90 -28.71
CA ILE A 164 25.29 -16.97 -29.68
C ILE A 164 24.39 -15.74 -29.55
N LEU A 165 24.07 -15.11 -30.68
CA LEU A 165 23.17 -13.95 -30.72
C LEU A 165 21.70 -14.38 -30.73
N PHE A 166 20.86 -13.65 -29.99
CA PHE A 166 19.42 -13.88 -29.90
C PHE A 166 18.65 -12.62 -30.34
N ASP A 167 17.47 -12.81 -30.94
CA ASP A 167 16.55 -11.72 -31.28
C ASP A 167 15.83 -11.13 -30.05
N SER A 168 15.06 -10.06 -30.24
CA SER A 168 14.31 -9.40 -29.17
C SER A 168 13.17 -10.24 -28.58
N LEU A 169 12.89 -11.41 -29.16
CA LEU A 169 11.91 -12.39 -28.70
C LEU A 169 12.58 -13.62 -28.06
N GLY A 170 13.92 -13.66 -27.99
CA GLY A 170 14.71 -14.72 -27.36
C GLY A 170 15.05 -15.91 -28.26
N SER A 171 14.90 -15.80 -29.59
CA SER A 171 15.25 -16.85 -30.55
C SER A 171 16.69 -16.69 -31.05
N ALA A 172 17.45 -17.79 -31.12
CA ALA A 172 18.82 -17.76 -31.63
C ALA A 172 18.85 -17.37 -33.11
N LEU A 173 19.75 -16.45 -33.48
CA LEU A 173 19.94 -16.03 -34.86
C LEU A 173 20.74 -17.09 -35.62
N ILE A 174 20.26 -17.44 -36.81
CA ILE A 174 20.82 -18.47 -37.68
C ILE A 174 21.10 -17.85 -39.06
N ASP A 175 22.23 -18.19 -39.67
CA ASP A 175 22.59 -17.74 -41.01
C ASP A 175 21.87 -18.53 -42.13
N ASP A 176 22.07 -18.12 -43.39
CA ASP A 176 21.44 -18.76 -44.55
C ASP A 176 21.94 -20.21 -44.79
N ALA A 177 22.99 -20.66 -44.10
CA ALA A 177 23.51 -22.02 -44.12
C ALA A 177 22.98 -22.88 -42.97
N GLY A 178 22.24 -22.31 -42.02
CA GLY A 178 21.69 -23.02 -40.86
C GLY A 178 22.60 -23.03 -39.63
N GLU A 179 23.66 -22.21 -39.58
CA GLU A 179 24.59 -22.11 -38.45
C GLU A 179 24.26 -20.94 -37.52
N TYR A 180 24.54 -21.08 -36.21
CA TYR A 180 24.29 -20.04 -35.22
C TYR A 180 25.25 -18.85 -35.40
N ILE A 181 24.69 -17.65 -35.42
CA ILE A 181 25.47 -16.41 -35.53
C ILE A 181 26.03 -16.05 -34.14
N THR A 182 27.35 -15.90 -34.04
CA THR A 182 28.04 -15.56 -32.79
C THR A 182 28.61 -14.14 -32.77
N THR A 183 28.89 -13.59 -31.59
CA THR A 183 29.64 -12.34 -31.42
C THR A 183 31.08 -12.49 -31.89
N THR A 184 31.53 -11.55 -32.73
CA THR A 184 32.92 -11.42 -33.19
C THR A 184 33.83 -10.88 -32.10
#